data_AF-A0AAV8P7P8-F1
#
_entry.id   AF-A0AAV8P7P8-F1
#
_cell.length_a   1.000
_cell.length_b   1.000
_cell.length_c   1.000
_cell.angle_alpha   90.00
_cell.angle_beta   90.00
_cell.angle_gamma   90.00
#
_symmetry.space_group_name_H-M   'P 1'
#
loop_
_entity.id
_entity.type
_entity.pdbx_description
1 polymer ?
#
loop_
_entity_poly.entity_id
_entity_poly.type
_entity_poly.pdbx_seq_one_letter_code
_entity_poly.pdbx_strand_id
1 'polypeptide(L)'
;MTTSTSSFPSSSLLGLHRSGSPLARSRRHHLRFPSSRATIQPTSVPAPTLPASELSPSNPGLHAVGRREASLALAGLLFTRLLDPPARAADEQPGSPGCALTVAPSGLAFCDRVVGGGPEATQGQLIKAHYVGRLENGKVFDSSYSRGRPLTFRVGVGEVIKGWDQGILGAEGIPPMLAGGKRTLKLPPELGYGMRGAGCRGGSCLIPPNSTLLFDVEFIGKA
;
A
#
# COMPACT_ATOMS: atom_id res chain seq x y z
N MET A 1 25.29 -66.62 -27.58
CA MET A 1 24.55 -67.90 -27.50
C MET A 1 23.25 -67.65 -26.76
N THR A 2 22.17 -68.37 -27.14
CA THR A 2 20.73 -68.26 -26.80
C THR A 2 19.99 -67.07 -27.43
N THR A 3 18.85 -67.17 -28.14
CA THR A 3 18.16 -68.13 -29.03
C THR A 3 16.82 -67.48 -29.38
N SER A 4 16.25 -67.80 -30.55
CA SER A 4 14.83 -67.71 -30.98
C SER A 4 14.67 -66.87 -32.26
N THR A 5 14.38 -67.43 -33.45
CA THR A 5 13.18 -68.23 -33.87
C THR A 5 11.94 -67.33 -33.81
N SER A 6 11.11 -67.06 -34.84
CA SER A 6 10.91 -67.58 -36.21
C SER A 6 9.81 -66.76 -36.92
N SER A 7 9.79 -66.84 -38.26
CA SER A 7 8.60 -66.94 -39.14
C SER A 7 7.60 -65.78 -39.30
N PHE A 8 7.77 -65.11 -40.45
CA PHE A 8 6.80 -64.65 -41.48
C PHE A 8 5.51 -65.51 -41.70
N PRO A 9 4.57 -65.15 -42.65
CA PRO A 9 4.10 -63.85 -43.18
C PRO A 9 2.56 -63.79 -43.47
N SER A 10 2.16 -62.66 -44.08
CA SER A 10 1.25 -62.52 -45.22
C SER A 10 -0.27 -62.46 -45.05
N SER A 11 -0.79 -61.35 -45.57
CA SER A 11 -2.17 -60.95 -45.80
C SER A 11 -2.88 -61.78 -46.87
N SER A 12 -4.20 -61.97 -46.72
CA SER A 12 -5.14 -62.29 -47.82
C SER A 12 -6.59 -61.90 -47.48
N LEU A 13 -7.09 -60.96 -48.31
CA LEU A 13 -8.40 -60.73 -48.95
C LEU A 13 -9.72 -61.44 -48.53
N LEU A 14 -10.81 -60.79 -49.02
CA LEU A 14 -12.26 -61.09 -49.06
C LEU A 14 -13.06 -60.66 -47.81
N GLY A 15 -14.23 -60.01 -47.87
CA GLY A 15 -15.19 -59.70 -48.93
C GLY A 15 -16.61 -59.73 -48.34
N LEU A 16 -17.56 -59.00 -48.96
CA LEU A 16 -19.04 -59.04 -48.84
C LEU A 16 -19.80 -58.10 -47.86
N HIS A 17 -20.47 -57.10 -48.49
CA HIS A 17 -21.94 -56.89 -48.59
C HIS A 17 -22.87 -57.04 -47.37
N ARG A 18 -23.55 -55.92 -46.99
CA ARG A 18 -25.03 -55.72 -46.86
C ARG A 18 -25.32 -54.36 -46.21
N SER A 19 -25.95 -53.41 -46.89
CA SER A 19 -27.40 -53.10 -46.90
C SER A 19 -28.00 -52.59 -45.59
N GLY A 20 -28.63 -51.41 -45.63
CA GLY A 20 -29.81 -51.11 -44.79
C GLY A 20 -29.73 -49.84 -43.93
N SER A 21 -30.45 -48.81 -44.39
CA SER A 21 -30.99 -47.59 -43.76
C SER A 21 -31.57 -47.78 -42.32
N PRO A 22 -32.05 -46.75 -41.57
CA PRO A 22 -32.40 -45.38 -41.98
C PRO A 22 -32.04 -44.22 -41.01
N LEU A 23 -32.25 -43.01 -41.53
CA LEU A 23 -32.25 -41.71 -40.88
C LEU A 23 -33.08 -41.67 -39.58
N ALA A 24 -32.40 -41.50 -38.44
CA ALA A 24 -33.02 -41.09 -37.19
C ALA A 24 -32.97 -39.57 -37.06
N ARG A 25 -34.14 -38.96 -37.29
CA ARG A 25 -34.47 -37.53 -37.07
C ARG A 25 -34.33 -37.20 -35.58
N SER A 26 -33.14 -36.78 -35.16
CA SER A 26 -32.91 -36.31 -33.78
C SER A 26 -33.59 -34.95 -33.58
N ARG A 27 -34.61 -34.96 -32.72
CA ARG A 27 -35.37 -33.78 -32.29
C ARG A 27 -34.41 -32.79 -31.63
N ARG A 28 -34.36 -31.57 -32.17
CA ARG A 28 -33.76 -30.40 -31.50
C ARG A 28 -34.51 -30.15 -30.20
N HIS A 29 -33.97 -30.65 -29.09
CA HIS A 29 -34.29 -30.12 -27.79
C HIS A 29 -33.57 -28.78 -27.65
N HIS A 30 -34.34 -27.70 -27.66
CA HIS A 30 -33.88 -26.38 -27.31
C HIS A 30 -33.39 -26.39 -25.86
N LEU A 31 -32.09 -26.63 -25.68
CA LEU A 31 -31.39 -26.32 -24.45
C LEU A 31 -31.39 -24.79 -24.32
N ARG A 32 -32.38 -24.27 -23.57
CA ARG A 32 -32.36 -22.90 -23.06
C ARG A 32 -31.18 -22.82 -22.10
N PHE A 33 -30.09 -22.24 -22.58
CA PHE A 33 -29.02 -21.73 -21.73
C PHE A 33 -29.59 -20.59 -20.87
N PRO A 34 -29.56 -20.68 -19.52
CA PRO A 34 -29.76 -19.50 -18.71
C PRO A 34 -28.55 -18.58 -18.92
N SER A 35 -28.80 -17.42 -19.53
CA SER A 35 -27.85 -16.31 -19.59
C SER A 35 -27.73 -15.70 -18.19
N SER A 36 -26.91 -16.31 -17.34
CA SER A 36 -26.50 -15.70 -16.07
C SER A 36 -25.37 -14.71 -16.37
N ARG A 37 -25.77 -13.52 -16.80
CA ARG A 37 -24.90 -12.34 -16.84
C ARG A 37 -24.60 -11.94 -15.40
N ALA A 38 -23.52 -12.50 -14.84
CA ALA A 38 -22.93 -12.01 -13.61
C ALA A 38 -22.35 -10.61 -13.87
N THR A 39 -23.19 -9.59 -13.68
CA THR A 39 -22.73 -8.20 -13.59
C THR A 39 -21.96 -8.06 -12.29
N ILE A 40 -20.62 -8.12 -12.39
CA ILE A 40 -19.72 -7.75 -11.31
C ILE A 40 -19.87 -6.23 -11.14
N GLN A 41 -20.63 -5.83 -10.10
CA GLN A 41 -20.62 -4.44 -9.65
C GLN A 41 -19.22 -4.14 -9.07
N PRO A 42 -18.57 -3.03 -9.46
CA PRO A 42 -17.39 -2.57 -8.75
C PRO A 42 -17.80 -2.20 -7.33
N THR A 43 -17.27 -2.91 -6.33
CA THR A 43 -17.41 -2.57 -4.93
C THR A 43 -16.72 -1.22 -4.68
N SER A 44 -17.53 -0.18 -4.50
CA SER A 44 -17.07 1.11 -4.03
C SER A 44 -16.53 0.95 -2.60
N VAL A 45 -15.22 1.06 -2.43
CA VAL A 45 -14.59 1.19 -1.11
C VAL A 45 -15.18 2.43 -0.43
N PRO A 46 -15.82 2.30 0.75
CA PRO A 46 -16.36 3.46 1.45
C PRO A 46 -15.20 4.32 1.99
N ALA A 47 -15.25 5.62 1.67
CA ALA A 47 -14.37 6.61 2.26
C ALA A 47 -14.63 6.72 3.78
N PRO A 48 -13.60 6.97 4.61
CA PRO A 48 -13.79 7.18 6.04
C PRO A 48 -14.55 8.50 6.29
N THR A 49 -15.76 8.38 6.83
CA THR A 49 -16.56 9.50 7.33
C THR A 49 -15.93 10.04 8.61
N LEU A 50 -15.46 11.29 8.59
CA LEU A 50 -15.02 12.02 9.78
C LEU A 50 -16.24 12.69 10.45
N PRO A 51 -16.36 12.63 11.80
CA PRO A 51 -17.31 13.46 12.52
C PRO A 51 -16.81 14.92 12.61
N ALA A 52 -17.74 15.86 12.53
CA ALA A 52 -17.50 17.28 12.67
C ALA A 52 -17.01 17.60 14.09
N SER A 53 -15.88 18.29 14.21
CA SER A 53 -15.42 18.86 15.48
C SER A 53 -16.35 20.00 15.90
N GLU A 54 -17.00 19.85 17.05
CA GLU A 54 -17.67 20.92 17.77
C GLU A 54 -16.67 22.02 18.16
N LEU A 55 -17.01 23.25 17.78
CA LEU A 55 -16.44 24.48 18.31
C LEU A 55 -16.92 24.65 19.75
N SER A 56 -16.00 24.82 20.69
CA SER A 56 -16.30 25.36 22.01
C SER A 56 -15.41 26.58 22.32
N PRO A 57 -15.93 27.60 23.01
CA PRO A 57 -15.42 28.97 22.93
C PRO A 57 -14.43 29.32 24.06
N SER A 58 -13.52 30.24 23.69
CA SER A 58 -12.93 31.34 24.47
C SER A 58 -13.16 31.41 25.99
N ASN A 59 -12.06 31.55 26.74
CA ASN A 59 -12.02 32.27 28.02
C ASN A 59 -11.04 33.45 27.93
N PRO A 60 -11.43 34.68 28.33
CA PRO A 60 -10.55 35.83 28.45
C PRO A 60 -9.93 35.90 29.86
N GLY A 61 -8.68 36.31 29.94
CA GLY A 61 -7.97 36.52 31.20
C GLY A 61 -7.01 37.71 31.11
N LEU A 62 -7.58 38.91 30.92
CA LEU A 62 -6.88 40.19 31.05
C LEU A 62 -6.87 40.58 32.53
N HIS A 63 -5.72 40.50 33.18
CA HIS A 63 -5.44 41.27 34.39
C HIS A 63 -4.34 42.29 34.09
N ALA A 64 -4.75 43.55 34.16
CA ALA A 64 -3.92 44.73 34.17
C ALA A 64 -3.17 44.89 35.51
N VAL A 65 -2.38 45.97 35.60
CA VAL A 65 -1.60 46.50 36.74
C VAL A 65 -0.12 46.04 36.71
N GLY A 66 0.90 46.90 36.76
CA GLY A 66 0.95 48.34 36.94
C GLY A 66 2.39 48.86 36.76
N ARG A 67 2.51 50.18 36.60
CA ARG A 67 3.73 50.99 36.49
C ARG A 67 4.81 50.60 37.52
N ARG A 68 6.10 50.66 37.15
CA ARG A 68 7.06 51.69 37.59
C ARG A 68 8.54 51.32 37.34
N GLU A 69 9.27 52.40 37.04
CA GLU A 69 10.71 52.65 37.17
C GLU A 69 11.75 51.86 36.35
N ALA A 70 12.43 52.63 35.51
CA ALA A 70 13.77 52.38 35.05
C ALA A 70 14.76 52.44 36.23
N SER A 71 15.76 51.57 36.24
CA SER A 71 16.97 51.73 37.05
C SER A 71 18.13 51.09 36.31
N LEU A 72 19.00 51.95 35.79
CA LEU A 72 20.37 51.62 35.41
C LEU A 72 21.11 51.16 36.66
N ALA A 73 21.59 49.92 36.68
CA ALA A 73 22.59 49.48 37.64
C ALA A 73 23.66 48.63 36.95
N LEU A 74 24.87 49.09 37.22
CA LEU A 74 26.17 48.76 36.68
C LEU A 74 26.71 47.43 37.23
N ALA A 75 27.49 46.75 36.40
CA ALA A 75 28.59 45.83 36.74
C ALA A 75 28.28 44.53 37.52
N GLY A 76 28.53 43.42 36.81
CA GLY A 76 29.44 42.37 37.28
C GLY A 76 28.81 41.24 38.08
N LEU A 77 28.63 40.09 37.44
CA LEU A 77 28.85 38.79 38.09
C LEU A 77 29.03 37.71 37.03
N LEU A 78 30.10 36.95 37.22
CA LEU A 78 30.51 35.80 36.45
C LEU A 78 29.34 34.83 36.26
N PHE A 79 28.91 34.61 35.02
CA PHE A 79 28.20 33.39 34.66
C PHE A 79 29.19 32.49 33.95
N THR A 80 29.73 31.54 34.72
CA THR A 80 30.45 30.39 34.22
C THR A 80 29.63 29.74 33.10
N ARG A 81 30.10 29.84 31.85
CA ARG A 81 29.63 29.05 30.71
C ARG A 81 30.05 27.58 30.91
N LEU A 82 29.48 26.92 31.92
CA LEU A 82 29.52 25.47 32.00
C LEU A 82 28.37 24.93 31.17
N LEU A 83 28.74 24.22 30.10
CA LEU A 83 27.93 23.26 29.37
C LEU A 83 26.56 23.82 28.92
N ASP A 84 26.56 24.63 27.87
CA ASP A 84 25.49 24.49 26.88
C ASP A 84 25.67 23.08 26.25
N PRO A 85 24.84 22.06 26.55
CA PRO A 85 24.77 20.93 25.64
C PRO A 85 24.38 21.52 24.27
N PRO A 86 25.00 21.12 23.15
CA PRO A 86 24.40 21.43 21.88
C PRO A 86 23.04 20.74 21.92
N ALA A 87 21.99 21.56 22.08
CA ALA A 87 20.65 21.21 21.69
C ALA A 87 20.80 20.79 20.23
N ARG A 88 20.96 19.48 20.01
CA ARG A 88 20.64 18.83 18.75
C ARG A 88 19.13 18.99 18.62
N ALA A 89 18.74 20.20 18.23
CA ALA A 89 17.53 20.42 17.47
C ALA A 89 17.57 19.37 16.37
N ALA A 90 16.65 18.41 16.47
CA ALA A 90 16.27 17.55 15.39
C ALA A 90 15.67 18.47 14.31
N ASP A 91 16.56 19.06 13.53
CA ASP A 91 16.24 19.67 12.26
C ASP A 91 16.02 18.52 11.26
N GLU A 92 14.87 17.85 11.38
CA GLU A 92 14.43 16.90 10.36
C GLU A 92 13.73 17.69 9.25
N GLN A 93 14.54 18.40 8.47
CA GLN A 93 14.15 18.95 7.17
C GLN A 93 13.83 17.81 6.17
N PRO A 94 12.93 18.07 5.20
CA PRO A 94 12.22 17.03 4.44
C PRO A 94 13.12 16.42 3.37
N GLY A 95 13.82 15.37 3.77
CA GLY A 95 14.76 14.65 2.91
C GLY A 95 15.65 13.75 3.76
N SER A 96 15.03 12.96 4.64
CA SER A 96 15.72 12.09 5.61
C SER A 96 16.92 11.37 4.97
N PRO A 97 18.16 11.71 5.33
CA PRO A 97 19.34 11.05 4.78
C PRO A 97 19.33 9.62 5.33
N GLY A 98 19.43 8.61 4.46
CA GLY A 98 19.69 7.28 5.01
C GLY A 98 19.44 6.09 4.11
N CYS A 99 18.73 6.18 2.99
CA CYS A 99 18.76 5.07 2.05
C CYS A 99 18.35 5.46 0.62
N ALA A 100 19.13 4.96 -0.32
CA ALA A 100 18.92 5.11 -1.75
C ALA A 100 17.73 4.24 -2.18
N LEU A 101 16.81 4.80 -2.94
CA LEU A 101 15.65 4.07 -3.44
C LEU A 101 16.08 3.08 -4.53
N THR A 102 15.74 1.81 -4.34
CA THR A 102 15.86 0.76 -5.35
C THR A 102 14.56 0.71 -6.16
N VAL A 103 14.65 0.83 -7.49
CA VAL A 103 13.49 0.84 -8.39
C VAL A 103 13.23 -0.56 -8.92
N ALA A 104 12.02 -1.06 -8.72
CA ALA A 104 11.55 -2.34 -9.24
C ALA A 104 11.02 -2.20 -10.69
N PRO A 105 10.88 -3.30 -11.46
CA PRO A 105 10.32 -3.26 -12.81
C PRO A 105 8.93 -2.65 -12.92
N SER A 106 8.13 -2.70 -11.85
CA SER A 106 6.81 -2.07 -11.79
C SER A 106 6.84 -0.54 -11.68
N GLY A 107 8.04 0.06 -11.54
CA GLY A 107 8.24 1.48 -11.27
C GLY A 107 8.09 1.86 -9.79
N LEU A 108 7.67 0.93 -8.94
CA LEU A 108 7.70 1.10 -7.48
C LEU A 108 9.16 1.18 -7.03
N ALA A 109 9.52 2.21 -6.28
CA ALA A 109 10.83 2.31 -5.65
C ALA A 109 10.73 2.18 -4.14
N PHE A 110 11.65 1.47 -3.51
CA PHE A 110 11.62 1.23 -2.08
C PHE A 110 12.99 1.40 -1.44
N CYS A 111 12.97 1.56 -0.13
CA CYS A 111 14.14 1.81 0.68
C CYS A 111 13.88 1.33 2.11
N ASP A 112 14.54 0.25 2.52
CA ASP A 112 14.48 -0.23 3.90
C ASP A 112 15.32 0.68 4.81
N ARG A 113 14.64 1.54 5.56
CA ARG A 113 15.26 2.42 6.56
C ARG A 113 15.68 1.61 7.79
N VAL A 114 14.85 0.65 8.16
CA VAL A 114 15.11 -0.31 9.23
C VAL A 114 14.60 -1.66 8.76
N VAL A 115 15.47 -2.65 8.68
CA VAL A 115 15.05 -4.03 8.40
C VAL A 115 14.47 -4.62 9.69
N GLY A 116 13.25 -5.15 9.62
CA GLY A 116 12.59 -5.77 10.77
C GLY A 116 13.28 -7.07 11.20
N GLY A 117 13.12 -7.44 12.47
CA GLY A 117 13.64 -8.70 13.02
C GLY A 117 12.60 -9.81 13.15
N GLY A 118 11.33 -9.51 12.85
CA GLY A 118 10.23 -10.46 12.98
C GLY A 118 9.93 -11.23 11.68
N PRO A 119 8.82 -11.99 11.66
CA PRO A 119 8.41 -12.75 10.48
C PRO A 119 8.08 -11.83 9.29
N GLU A 120 8.21 -12.38 8.09
CA GLU A 120 7.77 -11.73 6.85
C GLU A 120 6.25 -11.59 6.76
N ALA A 121 5.79 -10.56 6.07
CA ALA A 121 4.38 -10.39 5.76
C ALA A 121 3.87 -11.55 4.89
N THR A 122 2.74 -12.14 5.25
CA THR A 122 2.12 -13.24 4.49
C THR A 122 0.84 -12.79 3.80
N GLN A 123 0.61 -13.23 2.56
CA GLN A 123 -0.60 -12.89 1.81
C GLN A 123 -1.88 -13.27 2.57
N GLY A 124 -2.85 -12.36 2.60
CA GLY A 124 -4.15 -12.53 3.28
C GLY A 124 -4.09 -12.39 4.80
N GLN A 125 -2.90 -12.21 5.38
CA GLN A 125 -2.73 -12.01 6.82
C GLN A 125 -3.24 -10.64 7.24
N LEU A 126 -3.94 -10.60 8.38
CA LEU A 126 -4.32 -9.35 9.03
C LEU A 126 -3.10 -8.76 9.75
N ILE A 127 -2.70 -7.56 9.37
CA ILE A 127 -1.52 -6.87 9.89
C ILE A 127 -1.86 -5.48 10.43
N LYS A 128 -0.96 -4.94 11.25
CA LYS A 128 -0.97 -3.54 11.71
C LYS A 128 0.24 -2.80 11.15
N ALA A 129 0.02 -1.58 10.67
CA ALA A 129 1.10 -0.70 10.22
C ALA A 129 0.88 0.76 10.63
N HIS A 130 1.97 1.43 11.01
CA HIS A 130 2.01 2.88 11.03
C HIS A 130 2.48 3.42 9.69
N TYR A 131 2.06 4.64 9.34
CA TYR A 131 2.49 5.27 8.11
C TYR A 131 2.36 6.80 8.11
N VAL A 132 3.11 7.41 7.22
CA VAL A 132 2.95 8.80 6.78
C VAL A 132 2.93 8.81 5.25
N GLY A 133 1.86 9.33 4.66
CA GLY A 133 1.72 9.54 3.22
C GLY A 133 1.90 11.01 2.85
N ARG A 134 2.81 11.29 1.92
CA ARG A 134 3.12 12.64 1.43
C ARG A 134 3.23 12.69 -0.09
N LEU A 135 2.95 13.85 -0.66
CA LEU A 135 3.21 14.16 -2.07
C LEU A 135 4.69 14.51 -2.28
N GLU A 136 5.15 14.55 -3.53
CA GLU A 136 6.54 14.95 -3.86
C GLU A 136 6.87 16.38 -3.45
N ASN A 137 5.88 17.25 -3.30
CA ASN A 137 6.04 18.61 -2.76
C ASN A 137 6.16 18.65 -1.22
N GLY A 138 6.23 17.49 -0.55
CA GLY A 138 6.34 17.37 0.90
C GLY A 138 5.02 17.47 1.66
N LYS A 139 3.89 17.82 1.00
CA LYS A 139 2.58 17.91 1.66
C LYS A 139 2.13 16.52 2.13
N VAL A 140 2.02 16.36 3.45
CA VAL A 140 1.38 15.19 4.06
C VAL A 140 -0.11 15.23 3.76
N PHE A 141 -0.63 14.14 3.19
CA PHE A 141 -2.06 13.99 2.90
C PHE A 141 -2.76 13.04 3.89
N ASP A 142 -2.02 12.10 4.49
CA ASP A 142 -2.58 11.17 5.46
C ASP A 142 -1.49 10.60 6.39
N SER A 143 -1.85 10.25 7.61
CA SER A 143 -0.96 9.59 8.56
C SER A 143 -1.76 8.79 9.58
N SER A 144 -1.25 7.61 9.98
CA SER A 144 -1.84 6.87 11.10
C SER A 144 -1.58 7.54 12.45
N TYR A 145 -0.50 8.32 12.58
CA TYR A 145 -0.19 9.04 13.82
C TYR A 145 -1.19 10.15 14.10
N SER A 146 -1.64 10.90 13.06
CA SER A 146 -2.69 11.91 13.23
C SER A 146 -4.05 11.31 13.57
N ARG A 147 -4.26 10.02 13.26
CA ARG A 147 -5.46 9.24 13.65
C ARG A 147 -5.33 8.58 15.02
N GLY A 148 -4.16 8.65 15.66
CA GLY A 148 -3.88 8.09 16.98
C GLY A 148 -3.84 6.56 17.05
N ARG A 149 -3.87 5.84 15.92
CA ARG A 149 -3.83 4.36 15.90
C ARG A 149 -3.23 3.81 14.60
N PRO A 150 -2.59 2.62 14.62
CA PRO A 150 -2.18 1.92 13.40
C PRO A 150 -3.37 1.63 12.48
N LEU A 151 -3.07 1.47 11.19
CA LEU A 151 -4.02 0.89 10.24
C LEU A 151 -3.98 -0.62 10.35
N THR A 152 -5.14 -1.24 10.49
CA THR A 152 -5.32 -2.69 10.46
C THR A 152 -5.98 -3.08 9.14
N PHE A 153 -5.35 -4.00 8.39
CA PHE A 153 -5.85 -4.45 7.08
C PHE A 153 -5.26 -5.81 6.71
N ARG A 154 -5.85 -6.50 5.73
CA ARG A 154 -5.31 -7.72 5.14
C ARG A 154 -4.38 -7.37 3.98
N VAL A 155 -3.13 -7.81 4.05
CA VAL A 155 -2.12 -7.52 3.02
C VAL A 155 -2.26 -8.47 1.81
N GLY A 156 -2.07 -7.95 0.60
CA GLY A 156 -2.01 -8.74 -0.63
C GLY A 156 -3.36 -9.22 -1.16
N VAL A 157 -4.44 -8.57 -0.74
CA VAL A 157 -5.82 -8.89 -1.15
C VAL A 157 -6.57 -7.67 -1.71
N GLY A 158 -5.90 -6.54 -1.92
CA GLY A 158 -6.51 -5.33 -2.49
C GLY A 158 -7.35 -4.50 -1.52
N GLU A 159 -7.17 -4.65 -0.20
CA GLU A 159 -7.77 -3.74 0.80
C GLU A 159 -7.08 -2.36 0.82
N VAL A 160 -5.86 -2.29 0.32
CA VAL A 160 -5.05 -1.06 0.18
C VAL A 160 -4.63 -0.86 -1.28
N ILE A 161 -4.01 0.29 -1.57
CA ILE A 161 -3.50 0.57 -2.92
C ILE A 161 -2.48 -0.48 -3.35
N LYS A 162 -2.41 -0.77 -4.65
CA LYS A 162 -1.55 -1.84 -5.21
C LYS A 162 -0.08 -1.70 -4.80
N GLY A 163 0.42 -0.46 -4.75
CA GLY A 163 1.80 -0.20 -4.33
C GLY A 163 2.08 -0.55 -2.86
N TRP A 164 1.08 -0.53 -1.98
CA TRP A 164 1.23 -1.01 -0.61
C TRP A 164 1.28 -2.53 -0.55
N ASP A 165 0.39 -3.22 -1.28
CA ASP A 165 0.42 -4.68 -1.35
C ASP A 165 1.78 -5.15 -1.88
N GLN A 166 2.26 -4.60 -2.99
CA GLN A 166 3.59 -4.94 -3.55
C GLN A 166 4.75 -4.50 -2.64
N GLY A 167 4.64 -3.31 -2.03
CA GLY A 167 5.71 -2.76 -1.19
C GLY A 167 5.90 -3.47 0.15
N ILE A 168 4.84 -4.11 0.69
CA ILE A 168 4.86 -4.81 1.98
C ILE A 168 5.00 -6.31 1.79
N LEU A 169 4.19 -6.93 0.94
CA LEU A 169 4.26 -8.38 0.67
C LEU A 169 5.47 -8.75 -0.19
N GLY A 170 5.99 -7.79 -0.96
CA GLY A 170 6.98 -8.04 -1.99
C GLY A 170 6.35 -8.28 -3.36
N ALA A 171 7.18 -8.15 -4.38
CA ALA A 171 6.87 -8.40 -5.78
C ALA A 171 8.20 -8.64 -6.52
N GLU A 172 8.16 -8.73 -7.86
CA GLU A 172 9.38 -8.80 -8.64
C GLU A 172 10.30 -7.59 -8.35
N GLY A 173 11.52 -7.85 -7.92
CA GLY A 173 12.49 -6.82 -7.53
C GLY A 173 12.22 -6.14 -6.19
N ILE A 174 11.24 -6.60 -5.40
CA ILE A 174 10.90 -6.04 -4.08
C ILE A 174 10.84 -7.19 -3.07
N PRO A 175 11.76 -7.26 -2.08
CA PRO A 175 11.69 -8.26 -1.02
C PRO A 175 10.50 -7.96 -0.08
N PRO A 176 9.92 -8.97 0.58
CA PRO A 176 8.89 -8.76 1.60
C PRO A 176 9.42 -7.90 2.76
N MET A 177 8.52 -7.16 3.42
CA MET A 177 8.84 -6.50 4.68
C MET A 177 8.80 -7.49 5.84
N LEU A 178 9.71 -7.31 6.79
CA LEU A 178 9.76 -8.04 8.05
C LEU A 178 9.09 -7.22 9.17
N ALA A 179 8.41 -7.89 10.09
CA ALA A 179 7.77 -7.23 11.22
C ALA A 179 8.79 -6.45 12.08
N GLY A 180 8.40 -5.26 12.51
CA GLY A 180 9.27 -4.24 13.13
C GLY A 180 10.04 -3.38 12.12
N GLY A 181 9.93 -3.65 10.81
CA GLY A 181 10.65 -2.93 9.78
C GLY A 181 10.05 -1.57 9.43
N LYS A 182 10.89 -0.65 8.94
CA LYS A 182 10.51 0.66 8.40
C LYS A 182 10.99 0.78 6.96
N ARG A 183 10.06 1.03 6.05
CA ARG A 183 10.33 1.13 4.61
C ARG A 183 9.75 2.42 4.04
N THR A 184 10.57 3.16 3.30
CA THR A 184 10.09 4.23 2.42
C THR A 184 9.69 3.61 1.09
N LEU A 185 8.51 3.97 0.59
CA LEU A 185 7.98 3.60 -0.72
C LEU A 185 7.74 4.85 -1.56
N LYS A 186 8.18 4.83 -2.81
CA LYS A 186 7.81 5.80 -3.86
C LYS A 186 6.95 5.08 -4.88
N LEU A 187 5.69 5.45 -4.94
CA LEU A 187 4.67 4.80 -5.76
C LEU A 187 4.35 5.67 -6.98
N PRO A 188 4.53 5.16 -8.20
CA PRO A 188 4.01 5.83 -9.39
C PRO A 188 2.48 5.84 -9.37
N PRO A 189 1.83 6.74 -10.13
CA PRO A 189 0.38 6.93 -10.06
C PRO A 189 -0.43 5.66 -10.30
N GLU A 190 0.04 4.77 -11.17
CA GLU A 190 -0.61 3.50 -11.54
C GLU A 190 -0.69 2.52 -10.37
N LEU A 191 0.21 2.64 -9.40
CA LEU A 191 0.24 1.87 -8.15
C LEU A 191 -0.37 2.62 -6.97
N GLY A 192 -0.79 3.87 -7.18
CA GLY A 192 -1.51 4.72 -6.23
C GLY A 192 -2.97 4.94 -6.65
N TYR A 193 -3.33 6.20 -6.90
CA TYR A 193 -4.70 6.62 -7.23
C TYR A 193 -4.92 6.98 -8.71
N GLY A 194 -3.88 6.82 -9.55
CA GLY A 194 -3.92 7.02 -11.00
C GLY A 194 -4.39 8.41 -11.43
N MET A 195 -4.99 8.47 -12.63
CA MET A 195 -5.51 9.71 -13.23
C MET A 195 -6.68 10.35 -12.50
N ARG A 196 -7.26 9.69 -11.50
CA ARG A 196 -8.44 10.20 -10.78
C ARG A 196 -8.06 11.04 -9.57
N GLY A 197 -6.89 10.78 -8.96
CA GLY A 197 -6.55 11.34 -7.65
C GLY A 197 -7.47 10.81 -6.54
N ALA A 198 -7.43 11.44 -5.37
CA ALA A 198 -8.24 11.05 -4.21
C ALA A 198 -8.54 12.23 -3.26
N GLY A 199 -9.56 12.05 -2.42
CA GLY A 199 -9.98 13.06 -1.45
C GLY A 199 -10.50 14.33 -2.11
N CYS A 200 -11.30 14.19 -3.17
CA CYS A 200 -11.82 15.31 -3.94
C CYS A 200 -13.08 15.92 -3.30
N ARG A 201 -13.06 17.23 -3.08
CA ARG A 201 -14.19 18.02 -2.56
C ARG A 201 -14.20 19.40 -3.25
N GLY A 202 -15.34 19.77 -3.83
CA GLY A 202 -15.53 21.10 -4.42
C GLY A 202 -14.57 21.43 -5.57
N GLY A 203 -14.21 20.46 -6.40
CA GLY A 203 -13.29 20.65 -7.54
C GLY A 203 -11.80 20.61 -7.19
N SER A 204 -11.45 20.49 -5.90
CA SER A 204 -10.07 20.32 -5.45
C SER A 204 -9.87 18.92 -4.86
N CYS A 205 -8.72 18.29 -5.11
CA CYS A 205 -8.39 16.97 -4.59
C CYS A 205 -7.22 17.06 -3.61
N LEU A 206 -7.36 16.38 -2.47
CA LEU A 206 -6.28 16.26 -1.49
C LEU A 206 -5.03 15.61 -2.12
N ILE A 207 -5.26 14.59 -2.96
CA ILE A 207 -4.27 13.96 -3.82
C ILE A 207 -4.66 14.26 -5.27
N PRO A 208 -3.92 15.10 -6.00
CA PRO A 208 -4.21 15.40 -7.40
C PRO A 208 -4.14 14.16 -8.31
N PRO A 209 -4.80 14.20 -9.48
CA PRO A 209 -4.57 13.27 -10.58
C PRO A 209 -3.09 13.05 -10.89
N ASN A 210 -2.72 11.82 -11.26
CA ASN A 210 -1.35 11.46 -11.69
C ASN A 210 -0.26 11.81 -10.67
N SER A 211 -0.59 11.79 -9.38
CA SER A 211 0.39 12.07 -8.31
C SER A 211 1.25 10.85 -8.02
N THR A 212 2.56 11.07 -7.96
CA THR A 212 3.51 10.16 -7.31
C THR A 212 3.34 10.29 -5.79
N LEU A 213 3.29 9.15 -5.09
CA LEU A 213 3.08 9.11 -3.64
C LEU A 213 4.34 8.63 -2.95
N LEU A 214 4.70 9.29 -1.85
CA LEU A 214 5.74 8.86 -0.94
C LEU A 214 5.10 8.37 0.35
N PHE A 215 5.44 7.16 0.77
CA PHE A 215 5.00 6.60 2.04
C PHE A 215 6.20 6.20 2.87
N ASP A 216 6.22 6.58 4.14
CA ASP A 216 7.05 5.92 5.15
C ASP A 216 6.15 4.95 5.90
N VAL A 217 6.42 3.64 5.81
CA VAL A 217 5.62 2.56 6.38
C VAL A 217 6.41 1.88 7.48
N GLU A 218 5.81 1.72 8.65
CA GLU A 218 6.31 0.95 9.78
C GLU A 218 5.42 -0.28 9.96
N PHE A 219 5.92 -1.45 9.56
CA PHE A 219 5.20 -2.71 9.70
C PHE A 219 5.33 -3.22 11.13
N ILE A 220 4.25 -3.13 11.91
CA ILE A 220 4.26 -3.52 13.32
C ILE A 220 4.31 -5.05 13.43
N GLY A 221 3.47 -5.73 12.65
CA GLY A 221 3.36 -7.19 12.66
C GLY A 221 1.92 -7.64 12.45
N LYS A 222 1.67 -8.92 12.78
CA LYS A 222 0.33 -9.50 12.78
C LYS A 222 -0.60 -8.76 13.76
N ALA A 223 -1.83 -8.50 13.33
CA ALA A 223 -2.84 -7.78 14.10
C ALA A 223 -3.38 -8.57 15.31
#